data_AF-A0A2X3F7K2-F1
#
_entry.id   AF-A0A2X3F7K2-F1
#
_cell.length_a   1.000
_cell.length_b   1.000
_cell.length_c   1.000
_cell.angle_alpha   90.00
_cell.angle_beta   90.00
_cell.angle_gamma   90.00
#
_symmetry.space_group_name_H-M   'P 1'
#
loop_
_entity.id
_entity.type
_entity.pdbx_description
1 polymer ?
#
loop_
_entity_poly.entity_id
_entity_poly.type
_entity_poly.pdbx_seq_one_letter_code
_entity_poly.pdbx_strand_id
1 'polypeptide(L)' 'MPIWCSLLRVRIDREARRLAGYRYGRQIADDYMRLLGQGDSQVLRWLEAEKDPRLTEIVTHLNQVVEGARIR' A
#
# COMPACT_ATOMS: atom_id res chain seq x y z
N MET A 1 -13.53 -1.94 7.59
CA MET A 1 -12.82 -1.17 6.55
C MET A 1 -12.66 0.25 7.08
N PRO A 2 -11.43 0.75 7.27
CA PRO A 2 -11.23 2.15 7.62
C PRO A 2 -11.84 3.02 6.53
N ILE A 3 -12.44 4.15 6.91
CA ILE A 3 -12.95 5.13 5.97
C ILE A 3 -11.74 5.91 5.43
N TRP A 4 -11.11 5.34 4.40
CA TRP A 4 -10.06 6.04 3.68
C TRP A 4 -10.66 7.17 2.84
N CYS A 5 -9.99 8.32 2.80
CA CYS A 5 -10.33 9.34 1.82
C CYS A 5 -10.24 8.74 0.41
N SER A 6 -11.27 8.94 -0.41
CA SER A 6 -11.37 8.38 -1.77
C SER A 6 -10.18 8.77 -2.65
N LEU A 7 -9.61 9.96 -2.44
CA LEU A 7 -8.42 10.43 -3.15
C LEU A 7 -7.16 9.63 -2.81
N LEU A 8 -6.91 9.32 -1.53
CA LEU A 8 -5.75 8.54 -1.12
C LEU A 8 -5.83 7.13 -1.71
N ARG A 9 -7.01 6.51 -1.65
CA ARG A 9 -7.27 5.20 -2.25
C ARG A 9 -6.93 5.18 -3.73
N VAL A 10 -7.41 6.17 -4.50
CA VAL A 10 -7.12 6.28 -5.93
C VAL A 10 -5.63 6.42 -6.21
N ARG A 11 -4.90 7.19 -5.39
CA ARG A 11 -3.45 7.35 -5.55
C ARG A 11 -2.70 6.05 -5.31
N ILE A 12 -3.05 5.31 -4.26
CA ILE A 12 -2.45 4.01 -3.93
C ILE A 12 -2.76 2.97 -5.03
N ASP A 13 -4.01 2.89 -5.48
CA ASP A 13 -4.40 1.97 -6.56
C ASP A 13 -3.63 2.26 -7.85
N ARG A 14 -3.42 3.53 -8.20
CA ARG A 14 -2.65 3.92 -9.39
C ARG A 14 -1.18 3.52 -9.25
N GLU A 15 -0.57 3.80 -8.12
CA GLU A 15 0.85 3.53 -7.91
C GLU A 15 1.13 2.02 -7.86
N ALA A 16 0.31 1.25 -7.15
CA ALA A 16 0.45 -0.20 -7.11
C ALA A 16 0.30 -0.83 -8.51
N ARG A 17 -0.65 -0.36 -9.32
CA ARG A 17 -0.82 -0.84 -10.70
C ARG A 17 0.31 -0.41 -11.62
N ARG A 18 0.88 0.78 -11.41
CA ARG A 18 2.07 1.25 -12.15
C ARG A 18 3.27 0.34 -11.92
N LEU A 19 3.43 -0.16 -10.69
CA LEU A 19 4.59 -0.97 -10.29
C LEU A 19 4.40 -2.47 -10.56
N ALA A 20 3.21 -3.03 -10.30
CA ALA A 20 2.96 -4.47 -10.33
C ALA A 20 1.96 -4.93 -11.40
N GLY A 21 1.47 -4.01 -12.23
CA GLY A 21 0.42 -4.29 -13.21
C GLY A 21 -0.97 -4.37 -12.58
N TYR A 22 -2.00 -4.55 -13.42
CA TYR A 22 -3.40 -4.40 -13.02
C TYR A 22 -3.88 -5.40 -11.97
N ARG A 23 -3.54 -6.69 -12.13
CA ARG A 23 -4.00 -7.76 -11.25
C ARG A 23 -3.25 -7.73 -9.91
N TYR A 24 -1.94 -7.85 -9.97
CA TYR A 24 -1.10 -7.92 -8.77
C TYR A 24 -1.07 -6.58 -8.02
N GLY A 25 -1.05 -5.47 -8.74
CA GLY A 25 -1.17 -4.13 -8.14
C GLY A 25 -2.50 -3.89 -7.43
N ARG A 26 -3.63 -4.42 -7.93
CA ARG A 26 -4.91 -4.34 -7.18
C ARG A 26 -4.82 -5.12 -5.87
N GLN A 27 -4.30 -6.34 -5.89
CA GLN A 27 -4.16 -7.18 -4.68
C GLN A 27 -3.28 -6.50 -3.64
N ILE A 28 -2.11 -6.01 -4.05
CA ILE A 28 -1.20 -5.28 -3.17
C ILE A 28 -1.86 -4.03 -2.59
N ALA A 29 -2.57 -3.22 -3.39
CA ALA A 29 -3.26 -2.03 -2.91
C ALA A 29 -4.34 -2.36 -1.88
N ASP A 30 -5.12 -3.42 -2.13
CA ASP A 30 -6.16 -3.89 -1.22
C ASP A 30 -5.59 -4.37 0.12
N ASP A 31 -4.56 -5.22 0.08
CA ASP A 31 -3.91 -5.73 1.28
C ASP A 31 -3.19 -4.64 2.05
N TYR A 32 -2.46 -3.77 1.36
CA TYR A 32 -1.80 -2.62 1.97
C TYR A 32 -2.80 -1.72 2.69
N MET A 33 -3.90 -1.32 2.04
CA MET A 33 -4.93 -0.46 2.64
C MET A 33 -5.67 -1.14 3.80
N ARG A 34 -5.83 -2.46 3.75
CA ARG A 34 -6.40 -3.24 4.84
C ARG A 34 -5.47 -3.25 6.05
N LEU A 35 -4.19 -3.53 5.84
CA LEU A 35 -3.16 -3.65 6.89
C LEU A 35 -2.83 -2.29 7.51
N LEU A 36 -2.67 -1.24 6.69
CA LEU A 36 -2.44 0.12 7.15
C LEU A 36 -3.57 0.59 8.07
N GLY A 37 -4.80 0.14 7.80
CA GLY A 37 -5.98 0.40 8.62
C GLY A 37 -5.96 -0.24 10.01
N GLN A 38 -5.13 -1.27 10.17
CA GLN A 38 -4.90 -1.97 11.43
C GLN A 38 -3.64 -1.45 12.16
N GLY A 39 -2.90 -0.52 11.54
CA GLY A 39 -1.69 0.11 12.08
C GLY A 39 -0.42 -0.24 11.29
N ASP A 40 0.54 0.68 11.27
CA ASP A 40 1.77 0.58 10.46
C ASP A 40 2.58 -0.71 10.74
N SER A 41 2.57 -1.19 11.98
CA SER A 41 3.24 -2.45 12.37
C SER A 41 2.70 -3.70 11.64
N GLN A 42 1.46 -3.66 11.16
CA GLN A 42 0.85 -4.77 10.41
C GLN A 42 1.42 -4.86 8.99
N VAL A 43 1.76 -3.72 8.39
CA VAL A 43 2.43 -3.67 7.09
C VAL A 43 3.85 -4.25 7.20
N LEU A 44 4.58 -3.91 8.27
CA LEU A 44 5.92 -4.46 8.51
C LEU A 44 5.89 -5.98 8.71
N ARG A 45 4.97 -6.49 9.54
CA ARG A 45 4.78 -7.93 9.74
C ARG A 45 4.45 -8.67 8.44
N TRP A 46 3.68 -8.05 7.55
CA TRP A 46 3.38 -8.63 6.25
C TRP A 46 4.63 -8.75 5.37
N LEU A 47 5.47 -7.71 5.32
CA LEU A 47 6.73 -7.75 4.57
C LEU A 47 7.69 -8.82 5.12
N GLU A 48 7.80 -8.93 6.44
CA GLU A 48 8.63 -9.94 7.11
C GLU A 48 8.15 -11.37 6.85
N ALA A 49 6.83 -11.57 6.72
CA ALA A 49 6.22 -12.87 6.46
C ALA A 49 6.43 -13.30 5.01
N GLU A 50 6.21 -12.40 4.04
CA GLU A 50 6.32 -12.72 2.61
C GLU A 50 7.79 -12.90 2.18
N LYS A 51 8.72 -12.15 2.79
CA LYS A 51 10.15 -12.15 2.44
C LYS A 51 10.41 -11.91 0.95
N ASP A 52 9.55 -11.11 0.31
CA ASP A 52 9.66 -10.73 -1.09
C ASP A 52 10.28 -9.32 -1.24
N PRO A 53 11.50 -9.21 -1.82
CA PRO A 53 12.12 -7.92 -2.10
C PRO A 53 11.27 -7.04 -3.02
N ARG A 54 10.58 -7.64 -4.00
CA ARG A 54 9.74 -6.90 -4.95
C ARG A 54 8.55 -6.27 -4.25
N LEU A 55 7.91 -7.03 -3.36
CA LEU A 55 6.82 -6.49 -2.54
C LEU A 55 7.30 -5.36 -1.63
N THR A 56 8.47 -5.53 -1.01
CA THR A 56 9.08 -4.52 -0.13
C THR A 56 9.30 -3.19 -0.86
N GLU A 57 9.81 -3.22 -2.09
CA GLU A 57 9.95 -2.03 -2.94
C GLU A 57 8.60 -1.37 -3.21
N ILE A 58 7.59 -2.15 -3.61
CA ILE A 58 6.26 -1.61 -3.93
C ILE A 58 5.66 -0.92 -2.70
N VAL A 59 5.67 -1.59 -1.55
CA VAL A 59 5.12 -1.06 -0.30
C VAL A 59 5.89 0.19 0.15
N THR A 60 7.19 0.26 -0.09
CA THR A 60 7.98 1.48 0.17
C THR A 60 7.49 2.67 -0.66
N HIS A 61 7.21 2.47 -1.95
CA HIS A 61 6.60 3.51 -2.79
C HIS A 61 5.18 3.89 -2.33
N LEU A 62 4.37 2.92 -1.90
CA LEU A 62 3.03 3.21 -1.37
C LEU A 62 3.07 4.03 -0.07
N ASN A 63 4.04 3.76 0.81
CA ASN A 63 4.27 4.55 2.02
C ASN A 63 4.59 6.02 1.66
N GLN A 64 5.40 6.27 0.64
CA GLN A 64 5.68 7.64 0.18
C GLN A 64 4.41 8.38 -0.29
N VAL A 65 3.50 7.67 -0.96
CA VAL A 65 2.20 8.23 -1.39
C VAL A 65 1.33 8.59 -0.18
N VAL A 66 1.31 7.74 0.85
CA VAL A 66 0.56 7.97 2.10
C VAL A 66 1.15 9.15 2.86
N GLU A 67 2.46 9.18 3.08
CA GLU A 67 3.13 10.28 3.79
C GLU A 67 2.93 11.62 3.08
N GLY A 68 3.06 11.64 1.75
CA GLY A 68 2.78 12.85 0.96
C GLY A 68 1.33 13.33 1.03
N ALA A 69 0.38 12.47 1.43
CA ALA A 69 -1.01 12.84 1.67
C ALA A 69 -1.30 13.26 3.12
N ARG A 70 -0.49 12.81 4.09
CA ARG A 70 -0.61 13.19 5.52
C ARG A 70 -0.09 14.60 5.80
N ILE A 71 0.88 15.07 5.01
CA ILE A 71 1.55 16.36 5.20
C ILE A 71 0.78 17.54 4.56
N ARG A 72 -0.29 17.28 3.80
CA ARG A 72 -1.06 18.28 3.06
C ARG A 72 -2.42 18.57 3.67
#